data_AF-A0A5E6S691-F1
#
_entry.id   AF-A0A5E6S691-F1
#
_cell.length_a   1.000
_cell.length_b   1.000
_cell.length_c   1.000
_cell.angle_alpha   90.00
_cell.angle_beta   90.00
_cell.angle_gamma   90.00
#
_symmetry.space_group_name_H-M   'P 1'
#
loop_
_entity.id
_entity.type
_entity.pdbx_description
1 polymer ?
#
loop_
_entity_poly.entity_id
_entity_poly.type
_entity_poly.pdbx_seq_one_letter_code
_entity_poly.pdbx_strand_id
1 'polypeptide(L)' 'MAAEMYIASVMLVDEEHFMERAYLDELARQLKLDPALKSELENQVKLAAGQ' A
#
# COMPACT_ATOMS: atom_id res chain seq x y z
N MET A 1 3.43 12.32 5.49
CA MET A 1 4.25 12.03 4.30
C MET A 1 4.38 10.53 4.00
N ALA A 2 5.05 9.69 4.80
CA ALA A 2 5.24 8.26 4.46
C ALA A 2 3.92 7.50 4.19
N ALA A 3 2.93 7.63 5.08
CA ALA A 3 1.62 7.00 4.89
C ALA A 3 0.89 7.51 3.63
N GLU A 4 0.97 8.81 3.35
CA GLU A 4 0.34 9.42 2.16
C GLU A 4 1.01 8.93 0.87
N MET A 5 2.34 8.83 0.85
CA MET A 5 3.09 8.27 -0.27
C MET A 5 2.70 6.81 -0.53
N TYR A 6 2.55 6.03 0.54
CA TYR A 6 2.15 4.63 0.44
C TYR A 6 0.73 4.48 -0.11
N ILE A 7 -0.24 5.22 0.44
CA ILE A 7 -1.63 5.22 -0.08
C ILE A 7 -1.65 5.60 -1.56
N ALA A 8 -0.95 6.66 -1.96
CA ALA A 8 -0.91 7.09 -3.36
C ALA A 8 -0.35 6.00 -4.28
N SER A 9 0.68 5.26 -3.83
CA SER A 9 1.20 4.11 -4.59
C SER A 9 0.21 2.96 -4.66
N VAL A 10 -0.46 2.59 -3.55
CA VAL A 10 -1.47 1.53 -3.53
C VAL A 10 -2.66 1.86 -4.44
N MET A 11 -3.09 3.11 -4.51
CA MET A 11 -4.21 3.53 -5.38
C MET A 11 -3.87 3.50 -6.89
N LEU A 12 -2.59 3.53 -7.26
CA LEU A 12 -2.12 3.55 -8.65
C LEU A 12 -1.69 2.18 -9.18
N VAL A 13 -1.47 1.23 -8.27
CA VAL A 13 -0.92 -0.10 -8.55
C VAL A 13 -2.05 -1.12 -8.53
N ASP A 14 -2.06 -2.03 -9.50
CA ASP A 14 -3.02 -3.13 -9.58
C ASP A 14 -2.44 -4.36 -8.87
N GLU A 15 -2.93 -4.63 -7.65
CA GLU A 15 -2.43 -5.72 -6.80
C GLU A 15 -2.64 -7.14 -7.37
N GLU A 16 -3.28 -7.29 -8.54
CA GLU A 16 -3.45 -8.58 -9.23
C GLU A 16 -2.12 -9.19 -9.72
N HIS A 17 -1.06 -8.39 -9.86
CA HIS A 17 0.26 -8.86 -10.29
C HIS A 17 1.26 -9.04 -9.13
N PHE A 18 1.90 -10.22 -9.07
CA PHE A 18 2.90 -10.55 -8.04
C PHE A 18 4.04 -9.52 -7.93
N MET A 19 4.51 -8.98 -9.05
CA MET A 19 5.59 -7.97 -9.08
C MET A 19 5.18 -6.65 -8.44
N GLU A 20 3.92 -6.27 -8.61
CA GLU A 20 3.36 -5.03 -8.09
C GLU A 20 3.20 -5.07 -6.57
N ARG A 21 2.79 -6.23 -6.03
CA ARG A 21 2.77 -6.45 -4.59
C ARG A 21 4.17 -6.42 -3.97
N ALA A 22 5.18 -7.02 -4.62
CA ALA A 22 6.56 -6.98 -4.15
C ALA A 22 7.13 -5.54 -4.13
N TYR A 23 6.74 -4.70 -5.10
CA TYR A 23 7.10 -3.28 -5.11
C TYR A 23 6.50 -2.52 -3.92
N LEU A 24 5.22 -2.72 -3.63
CA LEU A 24 4.56 -2.10 -2.46
C LEU A 24 5.20 -2.56 -1.15
N ASP A 25 5.55 -3.84 -1.04
CA ASP A 25 6.24 -4.39 0.14
C ASP A 25 7.60 -3.72 0.39
N GLU A 26 8.39 -3.55 -0.67
CA GLU A 26 9.69 -2.88 -0.58
C GLU A 26 9.54 -1.39 -0.27
N LEU A 27 8.55 -0.71 -0.89
CA LEU A 27 8.25 0.69 -0.59
C LEU A 27 7.88 0.87 0.89
N ALA A 28 7.04 0.01 1.45
CA ALA A 28 6.67 0.05 2.87
C ALA A 28 7.90 -0.10 3.79
N ARG A 29 8.86 -0.97 3.43
CA ARG A 29 10.14 -1.11 4.15
C ARG A 29 10.99 0.14 4.09
N GLN A 30 11.13 0.76 2.92
CA GLN A 30 11.91 1.99 2.75
C GLN A 30 11.32 3.17 3.52
N LEU A 31 9.99 3.23 3.56
CA LEU A 31 9.23 4.20 4.34
C LEU A 31 9.17 3.87 5.84
N LYS A 32 9.72 2.71 6.25
CA LYS A 32 9.76 2.21 7.63
C LYS A 32 8.36 2.16 8.27
N LEU A 33 7.37 1.74 7.48
CA LEU A 33 6.00 1.59 7.98
C LEU A 33 5.90 0.40 8.91
N ASP A 34 5.17 0.59 10.01
CA ASP A 34 4.79 -0.52 10.88
C ASP A 34 3.89 -1.49 10.09
N PRO A 35 4.08 -2.82 10.21
CA PRO A 35 3.25 -3.80 9.50
C PRO A 35 1.75 -3.66 9.78
N ALA A 36 1.36 -3.29 11.00
CA ALA A 36 -0.04 -3.06 11.35
C ALA A 36 -0.59 -1.81 10.64
N LEU A 37 0.21 -0.74 10.61
CA LEU A 37 -0.14 0.49 9.89
C LEU A 37 -0.28 0.22 8.39
N LYS A 38 0.66 -0.52 7.78
CA LYS A 38 0.59 -0.91 6.37
C LYS A 38 -0.74 -1.60 6.05
N SER A 39 -1.12 -2.60 6.84
CA SER A 39 -2.38 -3.32 6.66
C SER A 39 -3.60 -2.42 6.81
N GLU A 40 -3.58 -1.48 7.75
CA GLU A 40 -4.65 -0.50 7.92
C GLU A 40 -4.80 0.38 6.67
N LEU A 41 -3.70 0.89 6.12
CA LEU A 41 -3.71 1.74 4.92
C LEU A 41 -4.24 0.98 3.69
N GLU A 42 -3.84 -0.29 3.51
CA GLU A 42 -4.37 -1.14 2.43
C GLU A 42 -5.88 -1.39 2.58
N ASN A 43 -6.35 -1.63 3.80
CA ASN A 43 -7.78 -1.80 4.08
C ASN A 43 -8.55 -0.51 3.81
N GLN A 44 -8.01 0.65 4.16
CA GLN A 44 -8.62 1.95 3.87
C GLN A 44 -8.77 2.17 2.35
N VAL A 45 -7.75 1.81 1.56
CA VAL A 45 -7.83 1.92 0.09
C VAL A 45 -8.87 0.96 -0.49
N LYS A 46 -8.93 -0.29 -0.03
CA LYS A 46 -9.95 -1.26 -0.47
C LYS A 46 -11.37 -0.79 -0.18
N LEU A 47 -11.62 -0.28 1.03
CA LEU A 47 -12.91 0.27 1.41
C LEU A 47 -13.28 1.50 0.58
N ALA A 48 -12.31 2.36 0.25
CA ALA A 48 -12.52 3.54 -0.58
C ALA A 48 -12.75 3.20 -2.06
N ALA A 49 -12.13 2.13 -2.56
CA ALA A 49 -12.27 1.65 -3.94
C ALA A 49 -13.60 0.95 -4.22
N GLY A 50 -14.40 0.64 -3.18
CA GLY A 50 -15.72 0.04 -3.33
C GLY A 50 -15.71 -1.37 -3.93
N GLN A 51 -14.61 -2.12 -3.74
CA GLN A 51 -14.46 -3.51 -4.15
C GLN A 51 -14.97 -4.48 -3.07
#